data_AF-A0A938B542-F1
#
_entry.id   AF-A0A938B542-F1
#
_cell.length_a   1.000
_cell.length_b   1.000
_cell.length_c   1.000
_cell.angle_alpha   90.00
_cell.angle_beta   90.00
_cell.angle_gamma   90.00
#
_symmetry.space_group_name_H-M   'P 1'
#
loop_
_entity.id
_entity.type
_entity.pdbx_description
1 polymer ?
#
loop_
_entity_poly.entity_id
_entity_poly.type
_entity_poly.pdbx_seq_one_letter_code
_entity_poly.pdbx_strand_id
1 'polypeptide(L)'
;MEFRDVRHAVWADALEAIETCYELGWTDGLPVVPPTVQRVSAFLEYVQREPDEVLGTLPERRREVTVGKVAANAVMAGCKP
;
A
#
# COMPACT_ATOMS: atom_id res chain seq x y z
N MET A 1 2.68 -20.47 -6.56
CA MET A 1 2.66 -19.33 -5.62
C MET A 1 1.28 -18.71 -5.77
N GLU A 2 0.37 -18.98 -4.84
CA GLU A 2 -0.97 -18.37 -4.88
C GLU A 2 -0.81 -16.87 -4.65
N PHE A 3 -1.15 -16.07 -5.66
CA PHE A 3 -1.27 -14.64 -5.50
C PHE A 3 -2.57 -14.40 -4.72
N ARG A 4 -2.49 -14.29 -3.39
CA ARG A 4 -3.61 -13.79 -2.58
C ARG A 4 -3.94 -12.38 -3.07
N ASP A 5 -5.21 -12.07 -3.27
CA ASP A 5 -5.65 -10.72 -3.56
C ASP A 5 -5.42 -9.84 -2.33
N VAL A 6 -4.23 -9.25 -2.26
CA VAL A 6 -3.77 -8.43 -1.15
C VAL A 6 -4.40 -7.03 -1.12
N ARG A 7 -5.30 -6.72 -2.05
CA ARG A 7 -5.99 -5.41 -2.08
C ARG A 7 -6.97 -5.24 -0.92
N HIS A 8 -7.42 -6.35 -0.32
CA HIS A 8 -8.41 -6.36 0.76
C HIS A 8 -7.98 -7.29 1.89
N ALA A 9 -6.85 -6.99 2.52
CA ALA A 9 -6.42 -7.72 3.71
C ALA A 9 -7.20 -7.23 4.95
N VAL A 10 -7.73 -8.18 5.71
CA VAL A 10 -8.33 -7.95 7.02
C VAL A 10 -7.42 -8.58 8.05
N TRP A 11 -7.05 -7.80 9.07
CA TRP A 11 -6.17 -8.23 10.16
C TRP A 11 -6.93 -8.12 11.47
N ALA A 12 -6.66 -9.02 12.42
CA ALA A 12 -7.27 -9.02 13.74
C ALA A 12 -6.78 -7.86 14.60
N ASP A 13 -5.49 -7.52 14.50
CA ASP A 13 -4.89 -6.39 15.21
C ASP A 13 -3.72 -5.74 14.46
N ALA A 14 -3.14 -4.70 15.08
CA ALA A 14 -2.05 -3.93 14.48
C ALA A 14 -0.74 -4.71 14.39
N LEU A 15 -0.45 -5.61 15.33
CA LEU A 15 0.78 -6.38 15.33
C LEU A 15 0.73 -7.42 14.21
N GLU A 16 -0.39 -8.15 14.08
CA GLU A 16 -0.60 -9.08 12.97
C GLU A 16 -0.50 -8.36 11.61
N ALA A 17 -1.06 -7.15 11.49
CA ALA A 17 -0.98 -6.37 10.27
C ALA A 17 0.47 -5.98 9.92
N ILE A 18 1.27 -5.59 10.92
CA ILE A 18 2.69 -5.26 10.75
C ILE A 18 3.49 -6.49 10.30
N GLU A 19 3.33 -7.62 11.00
CA GLU A 19 4.01 -8.87 10.66
C GLU A 19 3.60 -9.37 9.27
N THR A 20 2.32 -9.29 8.93
CA THR A 20 1.82 -9.68 7.59
C THR A 20 2.46 -8.82 6.49
N CYS A 21 2.62 -7.50 6.70
CA CYS A 21 3.31 -6.64 5.74
C CYS A 21 4.76 -7.06 5.52
N TYR A 22 5.44 -7.49 6.59
CA TYR A 22 6.80 -8.03 6.52
C TYR A 22 6.84 -9.35 5.75
N GLU A 23 5.97 -10.31 6.09
CA GLU A 23 5.89 -11.63 5.43
C GLU A 23 5.56 -11.54 3.94
N LEU A 24 4.75 -10.55 3.54
CA LEU A 24 4.43 -10.28 2.13
C LEU A 24 5.58 -9.57 1.37
N GLY A 25 6.66 -9.20 2.06
CA GLY A 25 7.82 -8.51 1.48
C GLY A 25 7.51 -7.08 1.05
N TRP A 26 6.59 -6.40 1.74
CA TRP A 26 6.24 -5.00 1.45
C TRP A 26 7.18 -4.00 2.10
N THR A 27 7.94 -4.45 3.09
CA THR A 27 8.84 -3.59 3.87
C THR A 27 10.29 -3.75 3.41
N ASP A 28 11.15 -2.86 3.89
CA ASP A 28 12.59 -2.89 3.69
C ASP A 28 13.34 -3.70 4.77
N GLY A 29 12.59 -4.44 5.60
CA GLY A 29 13.11 -5.15 6.77
C GLY A 29 12.73 -4.51 8.11
N LEU A 30 12.17 -3.28 8.09
CA LEU A 30 11.65 -2.61 9.28
C LEU A 30 10.12 -2.70 9.38
N PRO A 31 9.54 -2.50 10.57
CA PRO A 31 8.10 -2.33 10.73
C PRO A 31 7.57 -1.12 9.96
N VAL A 32 6.38 -1.25 9.38
CA VAL A 32 5.68 -0.18 8.65
C VAL A 32 4.33 0.12 9.30
N VAL A 33 3.74 1.28 8.98
CA VAL A 33 2.34 1.53 9.31
C VAL A 33 1.44 0.74 8.34
N PRO A 34 0.57 -0.17 8.80
CA PRO A 34 -0.22 -0.98 7.88
C PRO A 34 -1.11 -0.12 6.96
N PRO A 35 -1.11 -0.36 5.63
CA PRO A 35 -1.88 0.42 4.67
C PRO A 35 -3.36 -0.01 4.70
N THR A 36 -4.06 0.28 5.80
CA THR A 36 -5.48 -0.02 5.94
C THR A 36 -6.30 0.77 4.92
N VAL A 37 -7.44 0.21 4.48
CA VAL A 37 -8.35 0.86 3.52
C VAL A 37 -8.65 2.30 3.94
N GLN A 38 -8.97 2.53 5.22
CA GLN A 38 -9.29 3.85 5.76
C GLN A 38 -8.13 4.85 5.61
N ARG A 39 -6.89 4.42 5.86
CA ARG A 39 -5.71 5.31 5.73
C ARG A 39 -5.42 5.63 4.28
N VAL A 40 -5.51 4.64 3.40
CA VAL A 40 -5.29 4.83 1.96
C VAL A 40 -6.40 5.72 1.36
N SER A 41 -7.66 5.51 1.74
CA SER A 41 -8.79 6.36 1.35
C SER A 41 -8.58 7.82 1.75
N ALA A 42 -8.05 8.10 2.95
CA ALA A 42 -7.76 9.47 3.37
C ALA A 42 -6.73 10.18 2.46
N PHE A 43 -5.70 9.46 2.00
CA PHE A 43 -4.75 9.99 1.01
C PHE A 43 -5.43 10.25 -0.35
N LEU A 44 -6.26 9.31 -0.82
CA LEU A 44 -6.97 9.43 -2.09
C LEU A 44 -7.96 10.61 -2.10
N GLU A 45 -8.69 10.79 -1.00
CA GLU A 45 -9.59 11.92 -0.78
C GLU A 45 -8.83 13.26 -0.76
N TYR A 46 -7.65 13.30 -0.12
CA TYR A 46 -6.83 14.50 -0.06
C TYR A 46 -6.29 14.91 -1.43
N VAL A 47 -5.77 13.96 -2.22
CA VAL A 47 -5.19 14.27 -3.54
C VAL A 47 -6.24 14.45 -4.63
N GLN A 48 -7.50 14.02 -4.39
CA GLN A 48 -8.63 14.11 -5.33
C GLN A 48 -8.34 13.49 -6.71
N ARG A 49 -7.74 12.30 -6.74
CA ARG A 49 -7.36 11.59 -7.97
C ARG A 49 -7.84 10.15 -7.96
N GLU A 50 -8.06 9.61 -9.16
CA GLU A 50 -8.52 8.23 -9.32
C GLU A 50 -7.43 7.23 -8.89
N PRO A 51 -7.74 6.18 -8.12
CA PRO A 51 -6.74 5.22 -7.62
C PRO A 51 -5.97 4.49 -8.72
N ASP A 52 -6.62 4.27 -9.86
CA ASP A 52 -6.05 3.57 -11.03
C ASP A 52 -5.31 4.51 -11.99
N GLU A 53 -5.29 5.82 -11.73
CA GLU A 53 -4.54 6.77 -12.54
C GLU A 53 -3.04 6.44 -12.47
N VAL A 54 -2.40 6.27 -13.64
CA VAL A 54 -0.99 5.93 -13.76
C VAL A 54 -0.13 7.20 -13.66
N LEU A 55 0.70 7.28 -12.63
CA LEU A 55 1.68 8.35 -12.40
C LEU A 55 2.97 8.14 -13.20
N GLY A 56 3.28 6.89 -13.52
CA GLY A 56 4.47 6.52 -14.25
C GLY A 56 4.60 5.02 -14.39
N THR A 57 5.67 4.60 -15.07
CA THR A 57 5.96 3.19 -15.31
C THR A 57 7.39 2.88 -14.88
N LEU A 58 7.61 1.65 -14.44
CA LEU A 58 8.92 1.04 -14.21
C LEU A 58 9.11 -0.05 -15.28
N PRO A 59 9.63 0.29 -16.48
CA PRO A 59 9.72 -0.64 -17.61
C PRO A 59 10.53 -1.90 -17.28
N GLU A 60 11.61 -1.75 -16.54
CA GLU A 60 12.50 -2.83 -16.09
C GLU A 60 11.80 -3.85 -15.18
N ARG A 61 10.72 -3.43 -14.50
CA ARG A 61 9.86 -4.30 -13.69
C ARG A 61 8.52 -4.65 -14.36
N ARG A 62 8.25 -4.10 -15.56
CA ARG A 62 6.95 -4.18 -16.26
C ARG A 62 5.78 -3.83 -15.33
N ARG A 63 5.92 -2.74 -14.57
CA ARG A 63 4.92 -2.30 -13.58
C ARG A 63 4.52 -0.86 -13.80
N GLU A 64 3.23 -0.61 -13.72
CA GLU A 64 2.69 0.73 -13.59
C GLU A 64 2.69 1.17 -12.13
N VAL A 65 2.98 2.44 -11.91
CA VAL A 65 2.88 3.13 -10.62
C VAL A 65 1.59 3.93 -10.65
N THR A 66 0.58 3.46 -9.95
CA THR A 66 -0.73 4.13 -9.86
C THR A 66 -0.80 5.01 -8.63
N VAL A 67 -1.74 5.95 -8.61
CA VAL A 67 -2.04 6.78 -7.43
C VAL A 67 -2.29 5.91 -6.19
N GLY A 68 -3.10 4.85 -6.32
CA GLY A 68 -3.39 3.93 -5.20
C GLY A 68 -2.15 3.23 -4.65
N LYS A 69 -1.20 2.84 -5.53
CA LYS A 69 0.08 2.27 -5.08
C LYS A 69 0.92 3.28 -4.32
N VAL A 70 0.97 4.52 -4.79
CA VAL A 70 1.72 5.59 -4.10
C VAL A 70 1.09 5.94 -2.76
N ALA A 71 -0.25 6.05 -2.70
CA ALA A 71 -0.98 6.29 -1.46
C ALA A 71 -0.71 5.19 -0.42
N ALA A 72 -0.76 3.91 -0.81
CA ALA A 72 -0.42 2.80 0.08
C ALA A 72 1.03 2.86 0.59
N ASN A 73 1.99 3.18 -0.28
CA ASN A 73 3.39 3.35 0.13
C ASN A 73 3.59 4.55 1.06
N ALA A 74 2.88 5.65 0.84
CA ALA A 74 2.92 6.82 1.72
C ALA A 74 2.37 6.49 3.12
N VAL A 75 1.28 5.72 3.19
CA VAL A 75 0.78 5.21 4.48
C VAL A 75 1.83 4.35 5.16
N MET A 76 2.43 3.38 4.46
CA MET A 76 3.47 2.50 5.03
C MET A 76 4.66 3.27 5.59
N ALA A 77 5.07 4.34 4.91
CA ALA A 77 6.12 5.24 5.36
C ALA A 77 5.74 6.13 6.56
N GLY A 78 4.48 6.09 7.03
CA GLY A 78 3.98 6.91 8.12
C GLY A 78 3.73 8.38 7.74
N CYS A 79 3.58 8.67 6.44
CA CYS A 79 3.22 10.01 5.97
C CYS A 79 1.82 10.41 6.44
N LYS A 80 1.57 11.73 6.48
CA LYS A 80 0.23 12.28 6.61
C LYS A 80 -0.34 12.52 5.20
N PRO A 81 -1.67 12.37 5.01
CA PRO A 81 -2.35 12.77 3.78
C PRO A 81 -1.99 14.19 3.37
#